data_AF-A0A8T4VHI6-F1
#
_entry.id   AF-A0A8T4VHI6-F1
#
_cell.length_a   1.000
_cell.length_b   1.000
_cell.length_c   1.000
_cell.angle_alpha   90.00
_cell.angle_beta   90.00
_cell.angle_gamma   90.00
#
_symmetry.space_group_name_H-M   'P 1'
#
loop_
_entity.id
_entity.type
_entity.pdbx_description
1 polymer ?
#
loop_
_entity_poly.entity_id
_entity_poly.type
_entity_poly.pdbx_seq_one_letter_code
_entity_poly.pdbx_strand_id
1 'polypeptide(L)'
;MLDLSTQLKYYKREEIQKAIVARVQDREIAVRFGDNGYGKRPEILQYPSDVLEFIKKGASSFHISEERWHRVLDLSPQLKKEDLDQNRKGWDLVLDIDCPYWELSKIITSLFIEALQEHGIKSVSVKFSGNKGFHIGVPFEAFPAEVRGNSITKLFPEGPRAIASYLLDFTAKKLIHVEKDKIIFGKRNPVSWSVKELLQITQLPLEKITQRVCSSCHRSCEKQENQTIEFLCSKCGVVEQGNDPLEEYRTCKKCKTIMEKKFGKRQTCLCGSLLSYRIFNPHSLIEVDTILLASRHLYRMPYSLHEKSGLVSIPFNIGEVLSFDKQKANPWRYIPNATLFLDASKASPEEGRSLIESALSFVEGKKQELLIQESATQQLQTKREFSKPSSALPESLFPPCIKLILAGLKDGRKRAVFILINFLRSVGWGYEQIEGTLKKWNEKNPEPLKDVHWIGQLRYHKIQKKDLLPPNCVSKQYYVEIGVCHPDSLCAKIKNPVNYAQRKAHFLQREEKSSRRKKSPSQSQTIQTRKTDTIPPETGKTEKNKLNKLTE
;
A
#
# COMPACT_ATOMS: atom_id res chain seq x y z
N MET A 1 22.93 -24.64 -4.31
CA MET A 1 22.55 -24.65 -5.73
C MET A 1 22.56 -26.09 -6.18
N LEU A 2 21.59 -26.53 -6.99
CA LEU A 2 21.60 -27.88 -7.54
C LEU A 2 22.81 -28.05 -8.46
N ASP A 3 23.49 -29.18 -8.34
CA ASP A 3 24.59 -29.49 -9.25
C ASP A 3 24.06 -29.82 -10.66
N LEU A 4 24.88 -29.53 -11.67
CA LEU A 4 24.52 -29.74 -13.07
C LEU A 4 24.19 -31.21 -13.37
N SER A 5 24.85 -32.16 -12.69
CA SER A 5 24.61 -33.59 -12.91
C SER A 5 23.20 -34.01 -12.47
N THR A 6 22.72 -33.47 -11.35
CA THR A 6 21.36 -33.66 -10.84
C THR A 6 20.33 -33.09 -11.80
N GLN A 7 20.55 -31.86 -12.29
CA GLN A 7 19.66 -31.22 -13.26
C GLN A 7 19.59 -32.01 -14.57
N LEU A 8 20.75 -32.40 -15.12
CA LEU A 8 20.82 -33.21 -16.33
C LEU A 8 20.11 -34.57 -16.14
N LYS A 9 20.36 -35.25 -15.02
CA LYS A 9 19.71 -36.55 -14.74
C LYS A 9 18.18 -36.41 -14.65
N TYR A 10 17.69 -35.32 -14.06
CA TYR A 10 16.25 -35.05 -13.96
C TYR A 10 15.62 -34.72 -15.32
N TYR A 11 16.17 -33.73 -16.03
CA TYR A 11 15.59 -33.18 -17.26
C TYR A 11 15.92 -33.99 -18.53
N LYS A 12 16.87 -34.92 -18.49
CA LYS A 12 17.11 -35.88 -19.59
C LYS A 12 15.94 -36.85 -19.79
N ARG A 13 15.08 -37.01 -18.78
CA ARG A 13 13.91 -37.90 -18.83
C ARG A 13 12.86 -37.36 -19.79
N GLU A 14 12.50 -38.18 -20.77
CA GLU A 14 11.63 -37.80 -21.88
C GLU A 14 10.22 -37.42 -21.40
N GLU A 15 9.70 -38.13 -20.38
CA GLU A 15 8.40 -37.85 -19.79
C GLU A 15 8.34 -36.46 -19.15
N ILE A 16 9.45 -35.99 -18.55
CA ILE A 16 9.54 -34.66 -17.95
C ILE A 16 9.60 -33.58 -19.03
N GLN A 17 10.40 -33.80 -20.07
CA GLN A 17 10.51 -32.87 -21.19
C GLN A 17 9.14 -32.69 -21.87
N LYS A 18 8.46 -33.79 -22.18
CA LYS A 18 7.10 -33.77 -22.75
C LYS A 18 6.11 -33.08 -21.84
N ALA A 19 6.15 -33.35 -20.53
CA ALA A 19 5.23 -32.74 -19.58
C ALA A 19 5.42 -31.22 -19.43
N ILE A 20 6.66 -30.73 -19.52
CA ILE A 20 6.96 -29.29 -19.52
C ILE A 20 6.45 -28.63 -20.81
N VAL A 21 6.83 -29.16 -21.97
CA VAL A 21 6.47 -28.58 -23.28
C VAL A 21 4.96 -28.60 -23.50
N ALA A 22 4.24 -29.60 -23.02
CA ALA A 22 2.77 -29.65 -23.09
C ALA A 22 2.07 -28.48 -22.38
N ARG A 23 2.78 -27.66 -21.59
CA ARG A 23 2.21 -26.52 -20.83
C ARG A 23 2.62 -25.14 -21.34
N VAL A 24 3.41 -25.07 -22.40
CA VAL A 24 3.94 -23.81 -22.92
C VAL A 24 3.07 -23.17 -23.99
N GLN A 25 2.01 -23.86 -24.44
CA GLN A 25 1.15 -23.38 -25.51
C GLN A 25 0.62 -21.97 -25.22
N ASP A 26 0.76 -21.09 -26.21
CA ASP A 26 0.37 -19.68 -26.18
C ASP A 26 1.04 -18.86 -25.06
N ARG A 27 2.14 -19.30 -24.45
CA ARG A 27 2.75 -18.63 -23.30
C ARG A 27 4.20 -18.28 -23.50
N GLU A 28 4.60 -17.20 -22.85
CA GLU A 28 6.00 -16.80 -22.75
C GLU A 28 6.70 -17.66 -21.70
N ILE A 29 7.86 -18.18 -22.05
CA ILE A 29 8.76 -18.88 -21.13
C ILE A 29 9.84 -17.91 -20.65
N ALA A 30 10.27 -18.13 -19.40
CA ALA A 30 11.45 -17.50 -18.84
C ALA A 30 12.34 -18.57 -18.23
N VAL A 31 13.52 -18.72 -18.81
CA VAL A 31 14.54 -19.67 -18.37
C VAL A 31 15.43 -18.99 -17.35
N ARG A 32 15.68 -19.63 -16.21
CA ARG A 32 16.60 -19.14 -15.18
C ARG A 32 17.92 -19.89 -15.25
N PHE A 33 19.04 -19.18 -15.15
CA PHE A 33 20.40 -19.71 -15.22
C PHE A 33 21.10 -19.63 -13.86
N GLY A 34 20.52 -20.26 -12.84
CA GLY A 34 21.04 -20.24 -11.47
C GLY A 34 21.09 -18.83 -10.88
N ASP A 35 22.29 -18.41 -10.47
CA ASP A 35 22.56 -17.10 -9.89
C ASP A 35 22.71 -16.00 -10.95
N ASN A 36 22.88 -16.36 -12.24
CA ASN A 36 22.94 -15.40 -13.35
C ASN A 36 21.57 -14.77 -13.67
N GLY A 37 20.51 -15.20 -12.97
CA GLY A 37 19.16 -14.65 -13.13
C GLY A 37 18.41 -15.24 -14.33
N TYR A 38 17.45 -14.48 -14.86
CA TYR A 38 16.63 -14.89 -16.00
C TYR A 38 17.33 -14.57 -17.33
N GLY A 39 17.15 -15.46 -18.31
CA GLY A 39 17.58 -15.25 -19.68
C GLY A 39 16.79 -14.14 -20.40
N LYS A 40 17.13 -13.94 -21.67
CA LYS A 40 16.40 -13.00 -22.54
C LYS A 40 14.95 -13.48 -22.74
N ARG A 41 14.07 -12.52 -22.93
CA ARG A 41 12.62 -12.68 -23.06
C ARG A 41 12.12 -11.87 -24.27
N PRO A 42 11.11 -12.34 -25.01
CA PRO A 42 10.37 -13.59 -24.83
C PRO A 42 11.18 -14.83 -25.22
N GLU A 43 10.86 -15.97 -24.62
CA GLU A 43 11.42 -17.28 -24.98
C GLU A 43 10.29 -18.29 -25.17
N ILE A 44 10.53 -19.33 -25.98
CA ILE A 44 9.59 -20.42 -26.23
C ILE A 44 10.26 -21.79 -26.06
N LEU A 45 9.45 -22.82 -25.83
CA LEU A 45 9.87 -24.22 -25.94
C LEU A 45 9.00 -24.87 -27.01
N GLN A 46 9.60 -25.34 -28.10
CA GLN A 46 8.86 -25.91 -29.22
C GLN A 46 8.92 -27.44 -29.19
N TYR A 47 10.08 -28.00 -28.84
CA TYR A 47 10.33 -29.44 -28.81
C TYR A 47 10.76 -29.89 -27.40
N PRO A 48 10.43 -31.13 -26.99
CA PRO A 48 10.90 -31.70 -25.72
C PRO A 48 12.41 -31.55 -25.50
N SER A 49 13.21 -31.75 -26.56
CA SER A 49 14.67 -31.61 -26.53
C SER A 49 15.14 -30.22 -26.11
N ASP A 50 14.37 -29.16 -26.36
CA ASP A 50 14.74 -27.78 -26.04
C ASP A 50 14.97 -27.62 -24.54
N VAL A 51 14.18 -28.31 -23.72
CA VAL A 51 14.36 -28.35 -22.25
C VAL A 51 15.78 -28.80 -21.92
N LEU A 52 16.23 -29.91 -22.50
CA LEU A 52 17.57 -30.45 -22.23
C LEU A 52 18.68 -29.53 -22.76
N GLU A 53 18.48 -28.91 -23.93
CA GLU A 53 19.44 -27.95 -24.49
C GLU A 53 19.62 -26.72 -23.60
N PHE A 54 18.55 -26.22 -22.98
CA PHE A 54 18.66 -25.15 -21.98
C PHE A 54 19.45 -25.59 -20.76
N ILE A 55 19.25 -26.82 -20.26
CA ILE A 55 20.03 -27.34 -19.12
C ILE A 55 21.51 -27.46 -19.47
N LYS A 56 21.86 -27.92 -20.68
CA LYS A 56 23.25 -27.95 -21.15
C LYS A 56 23.90 -26.56 -21.17
N LYS A 57 23.11 -25.51 -21.39
CA LYS A 57 23.52 -24.10 -21.32
C LYS A 57 23.53 -23.52 -19.89
N GLY A 58 23.29 -24.35 -18.86
CA GLY A 58 23.30 -23.95 -17.46
C GLY A 58 21.96 -23.46 -16.91
N ALA A 59 20.84 -23.77 -17.57
CA ALA A 59 19.53 -23.47 -17.02
C ALA A 59 19.26 -24.31 -15.76
N SER A 60 18.69 -23.69 -14.75
CA SER A 60 18.35 -24.32 -13.47
C SER A 60 16.86 -24.59 -13.31
N SER A 61 16.01 -23.80 -13.97
CA SER A 61 14.55 -23.89 -13.86
C SER A 61 13.82 -23.12 -14.96
N PHE A 62 12.54 -23.44 -15.11
CA PHE A 62 11.65 -22.88 -16.11
C PHE A 62 10.45 -22.21 -15.44
N HIS A 63 10.13 -21.01 -15.91
CA HIS A 63 8.99 -20.21 -15.48
C HIS A 63 8.15 -19.83 -16.69
N ILE A 64 6.88 -19.51 -16.45
CA ILE A 64 5.91 -19.27 -17.50
C ILE A 64 4.97 -18.13 -17.15
N SER A 65 4.50 -17.40 -18.18
CA SER A 65 3.54 -16.32 -18.01
C SER A 65 2.15 -16.82 -17.64
N GLU A 66 1.46 -16.03 -16.82
CA GLU A 66 0.01 -16.18 -16.58
C GLU A 66 -0.80 -15.79 -17.81
N GLU A 67 -0.32 -14.77 -18.52
CA GLU A 67 -0.85 -14.29 -19.79
C GLU A 67 -0.65 -15.33 -20.89
N ARG A 68 -1.64 -15.40 -21.77
CA ARG A 68 -1.66 -16.18 -23.01
C ARG A 68 -1.67 -15.22 -24.20
N TRP A 69 -0.95 -15.55 -25.26
CA TRP A 69 -0.66 -14.67 -26.38
C TRP A 69 -1.03 -15.31 -27.71
N HIS A 70 -1.50 -14.51 -28.67
CA HIS A 70 -1.64 -14.97 -30.04
C HIS A 70 -0.28 -15.22 -30.69
N ARG A 71 0.70 -14.34 -30.44
CA ARG A 71 2.08 -14.47 -30.92
C ARG A 71 3.07 -14.10 -29.81
N VAL A 72 3.72 -15.12 -29.23
CA VAL A 72 4.66 -14.94 -28.11
C VAL A 72 5.92 -14.17 -28.51
N LEU A 73 6.45 -14.44 -29.71
CA LEU A 73 7.69 -13.80 -30.18
C LEU A 73 7.53 -12.32 -30.53
N ASP A 74 6.29 -11.83 -30.65
CA ASP A 74 6.00 -10.41 -30.89
C ASP A 74 6.14 -9.58 -29.58
N LEU A 75 6.29 -10.23 -28.42
CA LEU A 75 6.41 -9.53 -27.15
C LEU A 75 7.73 -8.75 -27.05
N SER A 76 7.63 -7.53 -26.55
CA SER A 76 8.80 -6.69 -26.27
C SER A 76 8.54 -5.77 -25.06
N PRO A 77 9.58 -5.45 -24.26
CA PRO A 77 9.47 -4.46 -23.19
C PRO A 77 9.08 -3.05 -23.68
N GLN A 78 9.22 -2.76 -24.98
CA GLN A 78 8.89 -1.46 -25.57
C GLN A 78 7.43 -1.36 -26.06
N LEU A 79 6.66 -2.45 -26.04
CA LEU A 79 5.26 -2.43 -26.46
C LEU A 79 4.40 -1.55 -25.55
N LYS A 80 3.45 -0.84 -26.14
CA LYS A 80 2.43 -0.11 -25.39
C LYS A 80 1.40 -1.07 -24.83
N LYS A 81 0.63 -0.63 -23.82
CA LYS A 81 -0.41 -1.45 -23.18
C LYS A 81 -1.45 -1.90 -24.22
N GLU A 82 -1.82 -1.02 -25.14
CA GLU A 82 -2.82 -1.30 -26.17
C GLU A 82 -2.36 -2.42 -27.12
N ASP A 83 -1.09 -2.42 -27.51
CA ASP A 83 -0.51 -3.46 -28.39
C ASP A 83 -0.42 -4.81 -27.67
N LEU A 84 -0.05 -4.79 -26.38
CA LEU A 84 -0.07 -5.99 -25.53
C LEU A 84 -1.49 -6.55 -25.40
N ASP A 85 -2.48 -5.68 -25.13
CA ASP A 85 -3.87 -6.07 -24.98
C ASP A 85 -4.44 -6.67 -26.27
N GLN A 86 -4.03 -6.19 -27.45
CA GLN A 86 -4.42 -6.75 -28.74
C GLN A 86 -3.79 -8.12 -29.02
N ASN A 87 -2.56 -8.35 -28.57
CA ASN A 87 -1.90 -9.65 -28.71
C ASN A 87 -2.33 -10.66 -27.62
N ARG A 88 -2.97 -10.20 -26.54
CA ARG A 88 -3.38 -11.07 -25.43
C ARG A 88 -4.60 -11.90 -25.80
N LYS A 89 -4.40 -13.22 -25.83
CA LYS A 89 -5.47 -14.22 -26.03
C LYS A 89 -6.30 -14.43 -24.76
N GLY A 90 -5.67 -14.30 -23.59
CA GLY A 90 -6.30 -14.49 -22.28
C GLY A 90 -5.29 -14.47 -21.15
N TRP A 91 -5.72 -14.82 -19.94
CA TRP A 91 -4.85 -14.96 -18.78
C TRP A 91 -5.46 -15.96 -17.80
N ASP A 92 -4.61 -16.77 -17.17
CA ASP A 92 -5.03 -17.63 -16.09
C ASP A 92 -4.90 -16.92 -14.75
N LEU A 93 -5.79 -17.21 -13.82
CA LEU A 93 -5.61 -16.79 -12.44
C LEU A 93 -4.63 -17.76 -11.78
N VAL A 94 -3.45 -17.27 -11.40
CA VAL A 94 -2.49 -18.01 -10.58
C VAL A 94 -2.25 -17.24 -9.29
N LEU A 95 -2.59 -17.85 -8.17
CA LEU A 95 -2.37 -17.28 -6.84
C LEU A 95 -1.15 -17.96 -6.23
N ASP A 96 -0.07 -17.21 -6.02
CA ASP A 96 1.13 -17.71 -5.35
C ASP A 96 1.01 -17.50 -3.83
N ILE A 97 0.79 -18.60 -3.12
CA ILE A 97 0.69 -18.62 -1.66
C ILE A 97 2.07 -18.93 -1.11
N ASP A 98 2.91 -17.89 -0.96
CA ASP A 98 4.17 -18.00 -0.23
C ASP A 98 4.00 -17.50 1.21
N CYS A 99 4.24 -18.42 2.14
CA CYS A 99 4.21 -18.16 3.57
C CYS A 99 5.45 -18.81 4.18
N PRO A 100 6.18 -18.11 5.07
CA PRO A 100 7.40 -18.65 5.69
C PRO A 100 7.13 -19.89 6.56
N TYR A 101 5.87 -20.12 6.95
CA TYR A 101 5.42 -21.18 7.84
C TYR A 101 4.67 -22.27 7.06
N TRP A 102 5.30 -23.44 6.92
CA TRP A 102 4.81 -24.54 6.08
C TRP A 102 3.37 -24.98 6.39
N GLU A 103 3.03 -25.16 7.66
CA GLU A 103 1.69 -25.59 8.07
C GLU A 103 0.63 -24.53 7.76
N LEU A 104 0.95 -23.25 7.95
CA LEU A 104 0.07 -22.16 7.57
C LEU A 104 -0.09 -22.05 6.05
N SER A 105 0.96 -22.28 5.25
CA SER A 105 0.86 -22.32 3.80
C SER A 105 -0.21 -23.31 3.34
N LYS A 106 -0.25 -24.51 3.95
CA LYS A 106 -1.26 -25.54 3.64
C LYS A 106 -2.67 -25.07 4.01
N ILE A 107 -2.84 -24.52 5.22
CA ILE A 107 -4.14 -24.02 5.69
C ILE A 107 -4.63 -22.89 4.78
N ILE A 108 -3.80 -21.87 4.53
CA ILE A 108 -4.15 -20.73 3.67
C ILE A 108 -4.50 -21.21 2.26
N THR A 109 -3.73 -22.13 1.70
CA THR A 109 -4.04 -22.73 0.39
C THR A 109 -5.41 -23.41 0.39
N SER A 110 -5.71 -24.19 1.43
CA SER A 110 -7.02 -24.84 1.58
C SER A 110 -8.16 -23.82 1.70
N LEU A 111 -7.96 -22.71 2.41
CA LEU A 111 -8.96 -21.64 2.55
C LEU A 111 -9.24 -20.92 1.24
N PHE A 112 -8.21 -20.64 0.45
CA PHE A 112 -8.38 -20.03 -0.86
C PHE A 112 -9.09 -20.96 -1.84
N ILE A 113 -8.79 -22.26 -1.81
CA ILE A 113 -9.51 -23.27 -2.59
C ILE A 113 -10.99 -23.31 -2.16
N GLU A 114 -11.27 -23.34 -0.86
CA GLU A 114 -12.64 -23.30 -0.34
C GLU A 114 -13.38 -22.02 -0.76
N ALA A 115 -12.72 -20.86 -0.69
CA ALA A 115 -13.29 -19.59 -1.14
C ALA A 115 -13.62 -19.60 -2.64
N LEU A 116 -12.71 -20.09 -3.49
CA LEU A 116 -12.97 -20.27 -4.92
C LEU A 116 -14.18 -21.20 -5.16
N GLN A 117 -14.27 -22.29 -4.41
CA GLN A 117 -15.40 -23.22 -4.51
C GLN A 117 -16.73 -22.64 -4.00
N GLU A 118 -16.72 -21.76 -2.98
CA GLU A 118 -17.91 -21.01 -2.56
C GLU A 118 -18.39 -20.02 -3.63
N HIS A 119 -17.48 -19.55 -4.49
CA HIS A 119 -17.81 -18.76 -5.68
C HIS A 119 -18.23 -19.60 -6.90
N GLY A 120 -18.35 -20.91 -6.75
CA GLY A 120 -18.80 -21.82 -7.79
C GLY A 120 -17.67 -22.38 -8.67
N ILE A 121 -16.40 -22.04 -8.43
CA ILE A 121 -15.27 -22.53 -9.23
C ILE A 121 -15.01 -24.02 -8.94
N LYS A 122 -15.20 -24.88 -9.94
CA LYS A 122 -14.90 -26.31 -9.94
C LYS A 122 -13.55 -26.60 -10.59
N SER A 123 -13.11 -25.79 -11.55
CA SER A 123 -11.84 -25.98 -12.26
C SER A 123 -10.60 -25.52 -11.46
N VAL A 124 -10.65 -25.62 -10.13
CA VAL A 124 -9.53 -25.24 -9.26
C VAL A 124 -8.45 -26.32 -9.32
N SER A 125 -7.20 -25.89 -9.48
CA SER A 125 -6.03 -26.77 -9.45
C SER A 125 -5.00 -26.24 -8.47
N VAL A 126 -4.16 -27.14 -7.94
CA VAL A 126 -3.09 -26.77 -7.01
C VAL A 126 -1.79 -27.46 -7.40
N LYS A 127 -0.67 -26.77 -7.18
CA LYS A 127 0.65 -27.38 -7.26
C LYS A 127 1.55 -26.88 -6.13
N PHE A 128 2.48 -27.73 -5.73
CA PHE A 128 3.56 -27.33 -4.83
C PHE A 128 4.53 -26.40 -5.59
N SER A 129 4.93 -25.27 -4.99
CA SER A 129 5.84 -24.29 -5.60
C SER A 129 7.28 -24.82 -5.75
N GLY A 130 7.65 -25.81 -4.93
CA GLY A 130 9.01 -26.34 -4.82
C GLY A 130 9.69 -26.02 -3.49
N ASN A 131 9.16 -25.12 -2.65
CA ASN A 131 9.77 -24.78 -1.36
C ASN A 131 8.80 -24.82 -0.17
N LYS A 132 8.16 -23.70 0.15
CA LYS A 132 7.26 -23.55 1.31
C LYS A 132 5.86 -23.07 0.93
N GLY A 133 5.64 -22.72 -0.33
CA GLY A 133 4.37 -22.24 -0.83
C GLY A 133 3.68 -23.19 -1.81
N PHE A 134 2.48 -22.78 -2.24
CA PHE A 134 1.67 -23.48 -3.23
C PHE A 134 1.17 -22.48 -4.26
N HIS A 135 0.95 -22.92 -5.49
CA HIS A 135 0.20 -22.12 -6.46
C HIS A 135 -1.19 -22.72 -6.62
N ILE A 136 -2.19 -21.86 -6.61
CA ILE A 136 -3.57 -22.19 -6.94
C ILE A 136 -3.84 -21.65 -8.33
N GLY A 137 -4.43 -22.46 -9.21
CA GLY A 137 -4.68 -22.12 -10.60
C GLY A 137 -6.16 -22.23 -10.95
N VAL A 138 -6.70 -21.20 -11.59
CA VAL A 138 -7.99 -21.26 -12.31
C VAL A 138 -7.74 -20.90 -13.79
N PRO A 139 -8.06 -21.80 -14.73
CA PRO A 139 -7.84 -21.58 -16.15
C PRO A 139 -8.70 -20.42 -16.68
N PHE A 140 -8.19 -19.71 -17.68
CA PHE A 140 -8.85 -18.63 -18.39
C PHE A 140 -10.27 -18.99 -18.83
N GLU A 141 -10.45 -20.23 -19.30
CA GLU A 141 -11.70 -20.79 -19.80
C GLU A 141 -12.85 -20.77 -18.77
N ALA A 142 -12.56 -20.65 -17.48
CA ALA A 142 -13.58 -20.55 -16.44
C ALA A 142 -14.25 -19.16 -16.43
N PHE A 143 -13.58 -18.11 -16.90
CA PHE A 143 -14.08 -16.74 -16.81
C PHE A 143 -15.08 -16.39 -17.93
N PRO A 144 -16.01 -15.46 -17.70
CA PRO A 144 -16.90 -14.96 -18.75
C PRO A 144 -16.09 -14.26 -19.85
N ALA A 145 -16.62 -14.22 -21.07
CA ALA A 145 -16.01 -13.43 -22.15
C ALA A 145 -15.97 -11.93 -21.83
N GLU A 146 -17.00 -11.43 -21.13
CA GLU A 146 -17.13 -10.03 -20.72
C GLU A 146 -17.76 -9.88 -19.33
N VAL A 147 -17.35 -8.84 -18.62
CA VAL A 147 -17.91 -8.44 -17.33
C VAL A 147 -18.02 -6.92 -17.26
N ARG A 148 -19.20 -6.40 -16.89
CA ARG A 148 -19.49 -4.94 -16.84
C ARG A 148 -19.09 -4.20 -18.14
N GLY A 149 -19.39 -4.79 -19.29
CA GLY A 149 -19.08 -4.21 -20.61
C GLY A 149 -17.58 -4.19 -20.97
N ASN A 150 -16.72 -4.88 -20.21
CA ASN A 150 -15.29 -5.00 -20.50
C ASN A 150 -14.95 -6.45 -20.82
N SER A 151 -14.19 -6.67 -21.90
CA SER A 151 -13.66 -8.00 -22.21
C SER A 151 -12.71 -8.47 -21.11
N ILE A 152 -12.86 -9.72 -20.69
CA ILE A 152 -12.03 -10.32 -19.65
C ILE A 152 -10.54 -10.28 -20.01
N THR A 153 -10.19 -10.41 -21.29
CA THR A 153 -8.81 -10.39 -21.79
C THR A 153 -8.10 -9.08 -21.49
N LYS A 154 -8.83 -7.96 -21.40
CA LYS A 154 -8.29 -6.62 -21.12
C LYS A 154 -8.14 -6.34 -19.62
N LEU A 155 -8.63 -7.23 -18.76
CA LEU A 155 -8.55 -7.07 -17.31
C LEU A 155 -7.24 -7.60 -16.72
N PHE A 156 -6.16 -7.75 -17.50
CA PHE A 156 -4.86 -8.09 -16.92
C PHE A 156 -3.97 -6.84 -16.79
N PRO A 157 -3.30 -6.63 -15.64
CA PRO A 157 -3.31 -7.44 -14.41
C PRO A 157 -4.39 -7.05 -13.39
N GLU A 158 -5.24 -6.06 -13.67
CA GLU A 158 -6.15 -5.47 -12.68
C GLU A 158 -7.22 -6.45 -12.15
N GLY A 159 -7.75 -7.32 -13.00
CA GLY A 159 -8.71 -8.37 -12.71
C GLY A 159 -8.19 -9.41 -11.72
N PRO A 160 -7.08 -10.12 -12.01
CA PRO A 160 -6.60 -11.10 -11.06
C PRO A 160 -6.00 -10.46 -9.79
N ARG A 161 -5.50 -9.21 -9.82
CA ARG A 161 -5.23 -8.42 -8.59
C ARG A 161 -6.49 -8.17 -7.75
N ALA A 162 -7.59 -7.80 -8.39
CA ALA A 162 -8.86 -7.61 -7.71
C ALA A 162 -9.33 -8.91 -7.06
N ILE A 163 -9.23 -10.04 -7.77
CA ILE A 163 -9.57 -11.37 -7.26
C ILE A 163 -8.69 -11.72 -6.04
N ALA A 164 -7.37 -11.58 -6.17
CA ALA A 164 -6.42 -11.83 -5.08
C ALA A 164 -6.77 -11.04 -3.81
N SER A 165 -6.99 -9.73 -3.95
CA SER A 165 -7.32 -8.86 -2.83
C SER A 165 -8.69 -9.19 -2.22
N TYR A 166 -9.67 -9.54 -3.05
CA TYR A 166 -10.99 -9.91 -2.61
C TYR A 166 -11.00 -11.25 -1.85
N LEU A 167 -10.35 -12.28 -2.39
CA LEU A 167 -10.25 -13.59 -1.75
C LEU A 167 -9.53 -13.51 -0.39
N LEU A 168 -8.51 -12.65 -0.29
CA LEU A 168 -7.81 -12.42 0.98
C LEU A 168 -8.73 -11.81 2.04
N ASP A 169 -9.57 -10.84 1.69
CA ASP A 169 -10.56 -10.26 2.61
C ASP A 169 -11.70 -11.24 2.92
N PHE A 170 -12.18 -11.97 1.90
CA PHE A 170 -13.24 -12.97 2.03
C PHE A 170 -12.84 -14.09 2.98
N THR A 171 -11.66 -14.69 2.78
CA THR A 171 -11.13 -15.76 3.65
C THR A 171 -11.00 -15.27 5.09
N ALA A 172 -10.43 -14.09 5.32
CA ALA A 172 -10.27 -13.50 6.65
C ALA A 172 -11.58 -13.30 7.41
N LYS A 173 -12.66 -12.92 6.70
CA LYS A 173 -13.96 -12.56 7.31
C LYS A 173 -14.95 -13.72 7.37
N LYS A 174 -14.92 -14.62 6.39
CA LYS A 174 -15.97 -15.63 6.17
C LYS A 174 -15.51 -17.05 6.46
N LEU A 175 -14.21 -17.33 6.39
CA LEU A 175 -13.67 -18.69 6.57
C LEU A 175 -12.77 -18.81 7.80
N ILE A 176 -12.53 -17.72 8.54
CA ILE A 176 -11.74 -17.75 9.76
C ILE A 176 -12.56 -17.16 10.90
N HIS A 177 -12.76 -17.96 11.95
CA HIS A 177 -13.52 -17.56 13.12
C HIS A 177 -12.72 -17.82 14.40
N VAL A 178 -12.88 -16.94 15.38
CA VAL A 178 -12.21 -17.07 16.68
C VAL A 178 -13.26 -17.43 17.72
N GLU A 179 -13.09 -18.58 18.36
CA GLU A 179 -13.96 -19.07 19.43
C GLU A 179 -13.12 -19.27 20.70
N LYS A 180 -13.38 -18.46 21.73
CA LYS A 180 -12.61 -18.46 22.99
C LYS A 180 -11.10 -18.29 22.74
N ASP A 181 -10.34 -19.38 22.87
CA ASP A 181 -8.89 -19.46 22.72
C ASP A 181 -8.45 -20.22 21.45
N LYS A 182 -9.40 -20.58 20.58
CA LYS A 182 -9.18 -21.30 19.33
C LYS A 182 -9.51 -20.45 18.10
N ILE A 183 -8.75 -20.67 17.05
CA ILE A 183 -8.96 -20.11 15.72
C ILE A 183 -9.34 -21.28 14.82
N ILE A 184 -10.51 -21.19 14.21
CA ILE A 184 -11.07 -22.20 13.31
C ILE A 184 -10.88 -21.68 11.88
N PHE A 185 -10.29 -22.53 11.04
CA PHE A 185 -9.99 -22.27 9.64
C PHE A 185 -10.84 -23.19 8.76
N GLY A 186 -11.65 -22.60 7.89
CA GLY A 186 -12.50 -23.29 6.92
C GLY A 186 -13.85 -23.71 7.50
N LYS A 187 -14.82 -23.99 6.63
CA LYS A 187 -16.14 -24.53 7.00
C LYS A 187 -16.29 -25.98 6.61
N ARG A 188 -15.80 -26.38 5.43
CA ARG A 188 -15.93 -27.74 4.88
C ARG A 188 -15.06 -28.75 5.62
N ASN A 189 -13.77 -28.43 5.79
CA ASN A 189 -12.79 -29.25 6.50
C ASN A 189 -12.12 -28.41 7.59
N PRO A 190 -12.83 -28.12 8.69
CA PRO A 190 -12.37 -27.16 9.68
C PRO A 190 -11.10 -27.67 10.37
N VAL A 191 -10.07 -26.83 10.38
CA VAL A 191 -8.85 -27.02 11.17
C VAL A 191 -8.87 -26.01 12.30
N SER A 192 -8.63 -26.44 13.54
CA SER A 192 -8.59 -25.52 14.68
C SER A 192 -7.22 -25.50 15.33
N TRP A 193 -6.69 -24.30 15.60
CA TRP A 193 -5.49 -24.11 16.42
C TRP A 193 -5.78 -23.19 17.59
N SER A 194 -5.18 -23.48 18.73
CA SER A 194 -5.12 -22.53 19.83
C SER A 194 -4.28 -21.31 19.45
N VAL A 195 -4.59 -20.17 20.07
CA VAL A 195 -3.75 -18.96 19.93
C VAL A 195 -2.30 -19.25 20.34
N LYS A 196 -2.09 -20.11 21.34
CA LYS A 196 -0.75 -20.49 21.80
C LYS A 196 0.06 -21.23 20.73
N GLU A 197 -0.54 -22.20 20.05
CA GLU A 197 0.10 -22.94 18.96
C GLU A 197 0.49 -22.01 17.81
N LEU A 198 -0.42 -21.10 17.43
CA LEU A 198 -0.15 -20.13 16.37
C LEU A 198 1.00 -19.17 16.74
N LEU A 199 1.06 -18.71 17.99
CA LEU A 199 2.16 -17.87 18.49
C LEU A 199 3.49 -18.65 18.52
N GLN A 200 3.48 -19.94 18.85
CA GLN A 200 4.68 -20.78 18.82
C GLN A 200 5.21 -21.00 17.41
N ILE A 201 4.32 -21.27 16.44
CA ILE A 201 4.69 -21.48 15.04
C ILE A 201 5.21 -20.18 14.41
N THR A 202 4.50 -19.07 14.65
CA THR A 202 4.81 -17.81 13.98
C THR A 202 5.93 -17.03 14.66
N GLN A 203 6.10 -17.19 15.97
CA GLN A 203 6.95 -16.33 16.82
C GLN A 203 6.59 -14.84 16.70
N LEU A 204 5.37 -14.53 16.26
CA LEU A 204 4.87 -13.17 16.14
C LEU A 204 3.97 -12.83 17.33
N PRO A 205 3.95 -11.58 17.81
CA PRO A 205 3.01 -11.16 18.84
C PRO A 205 1.57 -11.21 18.31
N LEU A 206 0.61 -11.43 19.20
CA LEU A 206 -0.82 -11.55 18.88
C LEU A 206 -1.35 -10.35 18.09
N GLU A 207 -0.81 -9.16 18.36
CA GLU A 207 -1.14 -7.90 17.68
C GLU A 207 -0.76 -7.88 16.21
N LYS A 208 0.22 -8.68 15.77
CA LYS A 208 0.58 -8.77 14.35
C LYS A 208 -0.37 -9.69 13.60
N ILE A 209 -0.71 -10.82 14.21
CA ILE A 209 -1.54 -11.89 13.61
C ILE A 209 -3.05 -11.67 13.75
N THR A 210 -3.47 -10.65 14.50
CA THR A 210 -4.88 -10.29 14.66
C THR A 210 -5.08 -8.79 14.48
N GLN A 211 -6.24 -8.41 13.96
CA GLN A 211 -6.68 -7.02 13.88
C GLN A 211 -7.93 -6.81 14.72
N ARG A 212 -8.06 -5.65 15.37
CA ARG A 212 -9.29 -5.29 16.09
C ARG A 212 -10.27 -4.64 15.13
N VAL A 213 -11.52 -5.04 15.26
CA VAL A 213 -12.63 -4.58 14.43
C VAL A 213 -13.74 -4.09 15.34
N CYS A 214 -14.38 -2.99 14.94
CA CYS A 214 -15.50 -2.45 15.68
C CYS A 214 -16.72 -3.38 15.59
N SER A 215 -17.38 -3.63 16.72
CA SER A 215 -18.59 -4.47 16.77
C SER A 215 -19.81 -3.82 16.09
N SER A 216 -19.80 -2.50 15.90
CA SER A 216 -20.92 -1.75 15.33
C SER A 216 -20.74 -1.44 13.84
N CYS A 217 -19.54 -1.01 13.42
CA CYS A 217 -19.30 -0.63 12.02
C CYS A 217 -18.39 -1.58 11.26
N HIS A 218 -17.88 -2.63 11.91
CA HIS A 218 -17.00 -3.66 11.31
C HIS A 218 -15.75 -3.11 10.60
N ARG A 219 -15.36 -1.86 10.87
CA ARG A 219 -14.11 -1.26 10.40
C ARG A 219 -12.96 -1.57 11.34
N SER A 220 -11.75 -1.60 10.79
CA SER A 220 -10.50 -1.72 11.55
C SER A 220 -10.41 -0.55 12.54
N CYS A 221 -10.23 -0.88 13.81
CA CYS A 221 -10.07 0.13 14.85
C CYS A 221 -8.64 0.69 14.82
N GLU A 222 -8.42 1.76 14.07
CA GLU A 222 -7.26 2.62 14.29
C GLU A 222 -7.49 3.38 15.59
N LYS A 223 -6.58 3.22 16.57
CA LYS A 223 -6.74 3.77 17.92
C LYS A 223 -6.92 5.29 17.85
N GLN A 224 -8.10 5.79 18.17
CA GLN A 224 -8.25 7.17 18.63
C GLN A 224 -8.15 7.16 20.16
N GLU A 225 -7.07 7.73 20.69
CA GLU A 225 -7.02 8.09 22.11
C GLU A 225 -7.83 9.37 22.28
N ASN A 226 -9.11 9.22 22.64
CA ASN A 226 -9.91 10.37 23.05
C ASN A 226 -9.67 10.60 24.54
N GLN A 227 -9.25 11.82 24.89
CA GLN A 227 -9.19 12.25 26.28
C GLN A 227 -10.61 12.34 26.82
N THR A 228 -10.90 11.58 27.88
CA THR A 228 -12.12 11.74 28.66
C THR A 228 -11.83 12.58 29.88
N ILE A 229 -12.83 13.33 30.33
CA ILE A 229 -12.71 14.16 31.53
C ILE A 229 -13.53 13.48 32.61
N GLU A 230 -12.93 13.28 33.78
CA GLU A 230 -13.59 12.73 34.95
C GLU A 230 -13.32 13.66 36.12
N PHE A 231 -14.35 13.92 36.92
CA PHE A 231 -14.25 14.71 38.14
C PHE A 231 -14.35 13.77 39.34
N LEU A 232 -13.40 13.81 40.27
CA LEU A 232 -13.35 12.98 41.48
C LEU A 232 -13.59 13.83 42.74
N CYS A 233 -14.62 13.54 43.55
CA CYS A 233 -14.78 14.20 44.86
C CYS A 233 -13.76 13.62 45.83
N SER A 234 -12.80 14.45 46.27
CA SER A 234 -11.80 14.09 47.29
C SER A 234 -12.40 13.67 48.63
N LYS A 235 -13.62 14.13 48.96
CA LYS A 235 -14.31 13.85 50.23
C LYS A 235 -15.14 12.57 50.23
N CYS A 236 -15.80 12.22 49.12
CA CYS A 236 -16.73 11.07 49.08
C CYS A 236 -16.44 10.04 47.99
N GLY A 237 -15.38 10.23 47.20
CA GLY A 237 -14.95 9.29 46.16
C GLY A 237 -15.84 9.20 44.93
N VAL A 238 -16.93 9.97 44.86
CA VAL A 238 -17.83 9.98 43.69
C VAL A 238 -17.07 10.48 42.46
N VAL A 239 -17.24 9.76 41.35
CA VAL A 239 -16.71 10.11 40.02
C VAL A 239 -17.85 10.57 39.13
N GLU A 240 -17.69 11.73 38.48
CA GLU A 240 -18.66 12.27 37.51
C GLU A 240 -17.97 12.52 36.15
N GLN A 241 -18.62 12.18 35.03
CA GLN A 241 -18.05 12.41 33.70
C GLN A 241 -18.20 13.87 33.25
N GLY A 242 -17.11 14.45 32.75
CA GLY A 242 -17.05 15.78 32.14
C GLY A 242 -17.24 15.70 30.63
N ASN A 243 -18.10 16.57 30.10
CA ASN A 243 -18.41 16.63 28.66
C ASN A 243 -17.76 17.84 27.97
N ASP A 244 -17.31 18.83 28.75
CA ASP A 244 -16.70 20.07 28.26
C ASP A 244 -15.23 20.18 28.69
N PRO A 245 -14.28 20.25 27.74
CA PRO A 245 -12.86 20.54 28.00
C PRO A 245 -12.59 21.82 28.79
N LEU A 246 -13.44 22.84 28.65
CA LEU A 246 -13.29 24.15 29.28
C LEU A 246 -13.83 24.21 30.72
N GLU A 247 -14.55 23.18 31.17
CA GLU A 247 -15.04 23.12 32.55
C GLU A 247 -13.87 22.89 33.51
N GLU A 248 -13.45 23.95 34.22
CA GLU A 248 -12.28 23.90 35.12
C GLU A 248 -12.60 23.31 36.50
N TYR A 249 -13.83 23.52 36.97
CA TYR A 249 -14.27 23.10 38.30
C TYR A 249 -15.70 22.57 38.26
N ARG A 250 -15.97 21.53 39.05
CA ARG A 250 -17.31 20.96 39.24
C ARG A 250 -17.54 20.69 40.72
N THR A 251 -18.72 21.00 41.22
CA THR A 251 -19.12 20.67 42.59
C THR A 251 -19.84 19.32 42.61
N CYS A 252 -19.39 18.41 43.47
CA CYS A 252 -20.02 17.10 43.58
C CYS A 252 -21.45 17.21 44.08
N LYS A 253 -22.36 16.50 43.42
CA LYS A 253 -23.79 16.53 43.76
C LYS A 253 -24.09 16.01 45.17
N LYS A 254 -23.25 15.10 45.71
CA LYS A 254 -23.41 14.47 47.02
C LYS A 254 -22.75 15.24 48.16
N CYS A 255 -21.46 15.56 48.00
CA CYS A 255 -20.63 16.14 49.06
C CYS A 255 -20.58 17.68 49.02
N LYS A 256 -21.08 18.31 47.94
CA LYS A 256 -20.97 19.74 47.59
C LYS A 256 -19.53 20.30 47.54
N THR A 257 -18.53 19.45 47.73
CA THR A 257 -17.10 19.77 47.60
C THR A 257 -16.70 19.90 46.13
N ILE A 258 -15.76 20.80 45.85
CA ILE A 258 -15.13 20.94 44.53
C ILE A 258 -14.39 19.63 44.21
N MET A 259 -14.63 19.12 43.01
CA MET A 259 -14.06 17.86 42.52
C MET A 259 -12.74 18.10 41.77
N GLU A 260 -11.82 17.15 41.87
CA GLU A 260 -10.55 17.14 41.14
C GLU A 260 -10.77 16.69 39.70
N LYS A 261 -10.36 17.50 38.72
CA LYS A 261 -10.44 17.15 37.29
C LYS A 261 -9.30 16.21 36.92
N LYS A 262 -9.64 15.01 36.43
CA LYS A 262 -8.72 14.00 35.90
C LYS A 262 -8.98 13.78 34.42
N PHE A 263 -7.89 13.56 33.69
CA PHE A 263 -7.94 13.19 32.28
C PHE A 263 -7.80 11.67 32.16
N GLY A 264 -8.89 11.01 31.77
CA GLY A 264 -8.89 9.62 31.34
C GLY A 264 -8.51 9.49 29.87
N LYS A 265 -8.16 8.28 29.45
CA LYS A 265 -8.00 7.93 28.04
C LYS A 265 -9.02 6.86 27.70
N ARG A 266 -9.85 7.10 26.68
CA ARG A 266 -10.82 6.11 26.18
C ARG A 266 -10.59 5.87 24.70
N GLN A 267 -10.45 4.60 24.34
CA GLN A 267 -10.33 4.19 22.94
C GLN A 267 -11.73 3.99 22.36
N THR A 268 -12.08 4.80 21.37
CA THR A 268 -13.35 4.71 20.64
C THR A 268 -13.09 4.50 19.15
N CYS A 269 -13.99 3.78 18.48
CA CYS A 269 -14.02 3.73 17.02
C CYS A 269 -14.52 5.07 16.44
N LEU A 270 -14.22 5.36 15.18
CA LEU A 270 -14.73 6.52 14.43
C LEU A 270 -16.27 6.61 14.39
N CYS A 271 -16.98 5.48 14.51
CA CYS A 271 -18.44 5.47 14.60
C CYS A 271 -18.98 5.75 16.01
N GLY A 272 -18.11 6.01 16.99
CA GLY A 272 -18.49 6.24 18.40
C GLY A 272 -18.61 4.97 19.24
N SER A 273 -18.50 3.78 18.64
CA SER A 273 -18.58 2.52 19.38
C SER A 273 -17.34 2.29 20.27
N LEU A 274 -17.60 1.79 21.48
CA LEU A 274 -16.60 1.36 22.46
C LEU A 274 -16.28 -0.13 22.37
N LEU A 275 -17.08 -0.90 21.62
CA LEU A 275 -16.96 -2.35 21.53
C LEU A 275 -16.14 -2.73 20.30
N SER A 276 -15.16 -3.61 20.52
CA SER A 276 -14.34 -4.19 19.46
C SER A 276 -14.08 -5.66 19.74
N TYR A 277 -13.98 -6.46 18.69
CA TYR A 277 -13.55 -7.85 18.73
C TYR A 277 -12.28 -8.03 17.88
N ARG A 278 -11.52 -9.11 18.11
CA ARG A 278 -10.35 -9.44 17.29
C ARG A 278 -10.76 -10.40 16.19
N ILE A 279 -10.26 -10.16 14.98
CA ILE A 279 -10.27 -11.12 13.88
C ILE A 279 -8.85 -11.49 13.51
N PHE A 280 -8.67 -12.66 12.92
CA PHE A 280 -7.39 -13.09 12.36
C PHE A 280 -6.99 -12.18 11.19
N ASN A 281 -5.72 -11.81 11.11
CA ASN A 281 -5.18 -10.98 10.05
C ASN A 281 -4.24 -11.81 9.15
N PRO A 282 -4.73 -12.37 8.04
CA PRO A 282 -3.86 -13.16 7.15
C PRO A 282 -2.81 -12.31 6.44
N HIS A 283 -3.01 -10.99 6.29
CA HIS A 283 -2.07 -10.08 5.61
C HIS A 283 -0.70 -9.99 6.30
N SER A 284 -0.61 -10.29 7.60
CA SER A 284 0.68 -10.29 8.30
C SER A 284 1.48 -11.58 8.12
N LEU A 285 0.83 -12.64 7.62
CA LEU A 285 1.38 -13.99 7.52
C LEU A 285 1.67 -14.40 6.08
N ILE A 286 0.94 -13.80 5.14
CA ILE A 286 1.18 -13.93 3.72
C ILE A 286 1.91 -12.70 3.26
N GLU A 287 2.98 -12.87 2.50
CA GLU A 287 3.60 -11.74 1.82
C GLU A 287 2.58 -11.18 0.82
N VAL A 288 1.96 -10.04 1.12
CA VAL A 288 0.88 -9.48 0.29
C VAL A 288 1.36 -9.26 -1.16
N ASP A 289 2.65 -8.94 -1.35
CA ASP A 289 3.29 -8.79 -2.66
C ASP A 289 3.42 -10.11 -3.44
N THR A 290 3.31 -11.29 -2.80
CA THR A 290 3.38 -12.59 -3.49
C THR A 290 2.04 -13.02 -4.09
N ILE A 291 0.91 -12.58 -3.51
CA ILE A 291 -0.42 -12.78 -4.12
C ILE A 291 -0.73 -11.66 -5.14
N LEU A 292 -0.20 -10.45 -4.93
CA LEU A 292 -0.46 -9.31 -5.82
C LEU A 292 0.40 -9.37 -7.08
N LEU A 293 -0.24 -9.82 -8.16
CA LEU A 293 0.38 -10.05 -9.47
C LEU A 293 1.07 -8.81 -10.05
N ALA A 294 2.37 -8.91 -10.32
CA ALA A 294 3.10 -7.90 -11.08
C ALA A 294 2.66 -7.86 -12.55
N SER A 295 2.92 -6.76 -13.26
CA SER A 295 2.74 -6.72 -14.71
C SER A 295 3.68 -7.74 -15.37
N ARG A 296 3.19 -8.60 -16.28
CA ARG A 296 3.95 -9.70 -16.89
C ARG A 296 4.55 -10.69 -15.88
N HIS A 297 3.76 -11.04 -14.86
CA HIS A 297 4.13 -11.99 -13.83
C HIS A 297 4.43 -13.38 -14.40
N LEU A 298 5.40 -14.06 -13.78
CA LEU A 298 5.85 -15.39 -14.14
C LEU A 298 5.77 -16.27 -12.91
N TYR A 299 5.31 -17.51 -13.10
CA TYR A 299 5.33 -18.51 -12.04
C TYR A 299 6.15 -19.72 -12.48
N ARG A 300 6.76 -20.43 -11.51
CA ARG A 300 7.53 -21.65 -11.80
C ARG A 300 6.63 -22.70 -12.45
N MET A 301 7.06 -23.27 -13.56
CA MET A 301 6.27 -24.26 -14.28
C MET A 301 6.08 -25.54 -13.48
N PRO A 302 4.95 -26.27 -13.67
CA PRO A 302 4.87 -27.68 -13.32
C PRO A 302 6.09 -28.44 -13.85
N TYR A 303 6.60 -29.36 -13.04
CA TYR A 303 7.76 -30.21 -13.30
C TYR A 303 9.10 -29.47 -13.39
N SER A 304 9.14 -28.16 -13.13
CA SER A 304 10.42 -27.47 -12.97
C SER A 304 10.99 -27.69 -11.57
N LEU A 305 12.32 -27.86 -11.48
CA LEU A 305 13.06 -27.89 -10.22
C LEU A 305 13.08 -26.52 -9.56
N HIS A 306 13.17 -26.53 -8.23
CA HIS A 306 13.44 -25.36 -7.39
C HIS A 306 14.91 -25.35 -6.94
N GLU A 307 15.59 -24.23 -7.15
CA GLU A 307 17.06 -24.12 -7.13
C GLU A 307 17.66 -24.33 -5.74
N LYS A 308 16.91 -23.94 -4.69
CA LYS A 308 17.37 -24.03 -3.30
C LYS A 308 17.03 -25.35 -2.64
N SER A 309 15.86 -25.92 -2.93
CA SER A 309 15.36 -27.11 -2.24
C SER A 309 15.64 -28.40 -3.01
N GLY A 310 15.88 -28.34 -4.31
CA GLY A 310 16.00 -29.52 -5.17
C GLY A 310 14.69 -30.22 -5.46
N LEU A 311 13.56 -29.74 -4.93
CA LEU A 311 12.26 -30.35 -5.14
C LEU A 311 11.60 -29.87 -6.43
N VAL A 312 10.72 -30.72 -6.94
CA VAL A 312 9.95 -30.49 -8.17
C VAL A 312 8.70 -29.69 -7.85
N SER A 313 8.35 -28.72 -8.68
CA SER A 313 7.02 -28.12 -8.64
C SER A 313 5.99 -29.11 -9.19
N ILE A 314 5.23 -29.78 -8.33
CA ILE A 314 4.35 -30.89 -8.73
C ILE A 314 2.87 -30.54 -8.53
N PRO A 315 2.01 -30.70 -9.55
CA PRO A 315 0.56 -30.65 -9.40
C PRO A 315 0.05 -31.84 -8.59
N PHE A 316 -0.99 -31.64 -7.77
CA PHE A 316 -1.59 -32.69 -6.96
C PHE A 316 -3.06 -32.39 -6.67
N ASN A 317 -3.78 -33.34 -6.06
CA ASN A 317 -5.21 -33.20 -5.78
C ASN A 317 -5.46 -32.14 -4.70
N ILE A 318 -6.44 -31.25 -4.93
CA ILE A 318 -6.83 -30.19 -3.99
C ILE A 318 -7.25 -30.72 -2.60
N GLY A 319 -7.78 -31.94 -2.52
CA GLY A 319 -8.15 -32.59 -1.26
C GLY A 319 -6.95 -33.04 -0.41
N GLU A 320 -5.75 -33.10 -0.99
CA GLU A 320 -4.52 -33.53 -0.31
C GLU A 320 -3.69 -32.35 0.22
N VAL A 321 -4.17 -31.10 0.11
CA VAL A 321 -3.38 -29.90 0.48
C VAL A 321 -2.93 -29.94 1.94
N LEU A 322 -3.82 -30.28 2.88
CA LEU A 322 -3.50 -30.32 4.31
C LEU A 322 -2.53 -31.46 4.68
N SER A 323 -2.59 -32.57 3.95
CA SER A 323 -1.76 -33.77 4.16
C SER A 323 -0.56 -33.86 3.21
N PHE A 324 -0.29 -32.81 2.43
CA PHE A 324 0.79 -32.82 1.44
C PHE A 324 2.16 -32.94 2.12
N ASP A 325 2.91 -33.95 1.70
CA ASP A 325 4.29 -34.18 2.13
C ASP A 325 5.27 -33.76 1.01
N LYS A 326 6.26 -32.95 1.36
CA LYS A 326 7.32 -32.49 0.45
C LYS A 326 8.09 -33.64 -0.17
N GLN A 327 8.17 -34.81 0.47
CA GLN A 327 8.82 -35.98 -0.13
C GLN A 327 8.12 -36.46 -1.41
N LYS A 328 6.82 -36.16 -1.61
CA LYS A 328 6.11 -36.41 -2.88
C LYS A 328 6.71 -35.62 -4.04
N ALA A 329 7.36 -34.49 -3.77
CA ALA A 329 8.02 -33.63 -4.75
C ALA A 329 9.50 -33.99 -4.99
N ASN A 330 9.96 -35.15 -4.51
CA ASN A 330 11.33 -35.60 -4.76
C ASN A 330 11.53 -35.90 -6.26
N PRO A 331 12.58 -35.34 -6.91
CA PRO A 331 12.83 -35.51 -8.35
C PRO A 331 13.00 -36.97 -8.80
N TRP A 332 13.38 -37.87 -7.90
CA TRP A 332 13.65 -39.28 -8.20
C TRP A 332 12.43 -40.18 -8.04
N ARG A 333 11.31 -39.65 -7.56
CA ARG A 333 10.04 -40.38 -7.54
C ARG A 333 9.38 -40.35 -8.92
N TYR A 334 8.56 -41.36 -9.18
CA TYR A 334 7.64 -41.35 -10.31
C TYR A 334 6.68 -40.17 -10.15
N ILE A 335 6.52 -39.38 -11.21
CA ILE A 335 5.63 -38.23 -11.26
C ILE A 335 4.39 -38.66 -12.05
N PRO A 336 3.30 -39.06 -11.40
CA PRO A 336 2.10 -39.48 -12.10
C PRO A 336 1.53 -38.31 -12.90
N ASN A 337 1.31 -38.53 -14.20
CA ASN A 337 0.77 -37.54 -15.13
C ASN A 337 -0.75 -37.29 -14.97
N ALA A 338 -1.37 -37.80 -13.89
CA ALA A 338 -2.82 -37.85 -13.73
C ALA A 338 -3.44 -36.50 -13.32
N THR A 339 -2.69 -35.62 -12.65
CA THR A 339 -3.20 -34.32 -12.19
C THR A 339 -2.57 -33.19 -12.97
N LEU A 340 -3.40 -32.40 -13.65
CA LEU A 340 -2.97 -31.26 -14.46
C LEU A 340 -3.20 -29.96 -13.67
N PHE A 341 -2.18 -29.09 -13.65
CA PHE A 341 -2.35 -27.70 -13.22
C PHE A 341 -2.93 -26.88 -14.37
N LEU A 342 -3.95 -26.06 -14.09
CA LEU A 342 -4.69 -25.26 -15.07
C LEU A 342 -5.33 -26.09 -16.19
N ASP A 343 -6.09 -27.11 -15.78
CA ASP A 343 -6.79 -28.01 -16.70
C ASP A 343 -8.03 -27.34 -17.30
N ALA A 344 -7.88 -26.78 -18.51
CA ALA A 344 -8.96 -26.13 -19.24
C ALA A 344 -10.16 -27.06 -19.51
N SER A 345 -9.95 -28.38 -19.59
CA SER A 345 -11.03 -29.35 -19.84
C SER A 345 -12.01 -29.47 -18.67
N LYS A 346 -11.60 -29.05 -17.47
CA LYS A 346 -12.44 -29.02 -16.27
C LYS A 346 -13.17 -27.70 -16.08
N ALA A 347 -12.86 -26.69 -16.91
CA ALA A 347 -13.47 -25.38 -16.85
C ALA A 347 -14.80 -25.37 -17.57
N SER A 348 -15.81 -24.78 -16.92
CA SER A 348 -17.05 -24.40 -17.60
C SER A 348 -17.00 -22.90 -17.86
N PRO A 349 -17.34 -22.43 -19.08
CA PRO A 349 -17.55 -21.01 -19.31
C PRO A 349 -18.53 -20.46 -18.27
N GLU A 350 -18.34 -19.20 -17.88
CA GLU A 350 -19.19 -18.48 -16.91
C GLU A 350 -19.04 -18.86 -15.43
N GLU A 351 -18.33 -19.95 -15.13
CA GLU A 351 -18.07 -20.38 -13.75
C GLU A 351 -17.41 -19.27 -12.90
N GLY A 352 -16.49 -18.51 -13.51
CA GLY A 352 -15.75 -17.41 -12.93
C GLY A 352 -16.52 -16.10 -12.75
N ARG A 353 -17.77 -15.99 -13.24
CA ARG A 353 -18.51 -14.71 -13.27
C ARG A 353 -18.75 -14.15 -11.85
N SER A 354 -19.27 -14.96 -10.95
CA SER A 354 -19.53 -14.56 -9.55
C SER A 354 -18.26 -14.05 -8.85
N LEU A 355 -17.15 -14.75 -9.06
CA LEU A 355 -15.85 -14.38 -8.47
C LEU A 355 -15.35 -13.02 -8.97
N ILE A 356 -15.30 -12.81 -10.30
CA ILE A 356 -14.78 -11.56 -10.86
C ILE A 356 -15.72 -10.38 -10.57
N GLU A 357 -17.04 -10.57 -10.60
CA GLU A 357 -17.98 -9.50 -10.26
C GLU A 357 -17.87 -9.07 -8.80
N SER A 358 -17.76 -10.03 -7.88
CA SER A 358 -17.54 -9.77 -6.45
C SER A 358 -16.23 -9.03 -6.22
N ALA A 359 -15.16 -9.46 -6.90
CA ALA A 359 -13.85 -8.85 -6.80
C ALA A 359 -13.83 -7.40 -7.30
N LEU A 360 -14.47 -7.11 -8.45
CA LEU A 360 -14.58 -5.76 -8.98
C LEU A 360 -15.42 -4.85 -8.07
N SER A 361 -16.55 -5.35 -7.55
CA SER A 361 -17.37 -4.63 -6.55
C SER A 361 -16.56 -4.32 -5.28
N PHE A 362 -15.76 -5.27 -4.81
CA PHE A 362 -14.94 -5.10 -3.62
C PHE A 362 -13.91 -3.98 -3.80
N VAL A 363 -13.18 -3.97 -4.93
CA VAL A 363 -12.19 -2.92 -5.21
C VAL A 363 -12.85 -1.56 -5.39
N GLU A 364 -14.01 -1.51 -6.04
CA GLU A 364 -14.79 -0.27 -6.20
C GLU A 364 -15.27 0.29 -4.87
N GLY A 365 -15.82 -0.56 -3.99
CA GLY A 365 -16.21 -0.18 -2.63
C GLY A 365 -15.03 0.34 -1.82
N LYS A 366 -13.86 -0.30 -1.93
CA LYS A 366 -12.62 0.18 -1.27
C LYS A 366 -12.17 1.54 -1.78
N LYS A 367 -12.28 1.81 -3.08
CA LYS A 367 -11.98 3.14 -3.65
C LYS A 367 -12.94 4.20 -3.13
N GLN A 368 -14.23 3.89 -3.03
CA GLN A 368 -15.22 4.82 -2.47
C GLN A 368 -14.95 5.10 -0.99
N GLU A 369 -14.64 4.08 -0.18
CA GLU A 369 -14.23 4.25 1.23
C GLU A 369 -13.01 5.19 1.36
N LEU A 370 -11.99 5.00 0.52
CA LEU A 370 -10.80 5.85 0.50
C LEU A 370 -11.14 7.30 0.12
N LEU A 371 -11.98 7.53 -0.89
CA LEU A 371 -12.43 8.87 -1.29
C LEU A 371 -13.24 9.57 -0.17
N ILE A 372 -14.06 8.81 0.55
CA ILE A 372 -14.81 9.32 1.71
C ILE A 372 -13.84 9.67 2.85
N GLN A 373 -12.82 8.83 3.11
CA GLN A 373 -11.79 9.11 4.11
C GLN A 373 -10.93 10.31 3.74
N GLU A 374 -10.55 10.46 2.47
CA GLU A 374 -9.81 11.60 1.96
C GLU A 374 -10.62 12.89 2.06
N SER A 375 -11.92 12.84 1.72
CA SER A 375 -12.80 14.00 1.85
C SER A 375 -13.08 14.37 3.31
N ALA A 376 -13.28 13.40 4.21
CA ALA A 376 -13.40 13.63 5.65
C ALA A 376 -12.09 14.18 6.26
N THR A 377 -10.94 13.67 5.82
CA THR A 377 -9.61 14.17 6.22
C THR A 377 -9.38 15.59 5.68
N GLN A 378 -9.83 15.88 4.46
CA GLN A 378 -9.81 17.23 3.89
C GLN A 378 -10.75 18.17 4.64
N GLN A 379 -11.95 17.75 5.05
CA GLN A 379 -12.86 18.56 5.87
C GLN A 379 -12.31 18.84 7.29
N LEU A 380 -11.56 17.89 7.87
CA LEU A 380 -10.80 18.09 9.11
C LEU A 380 -9.58 19.00 8.90
N GLN A 381 -8.98 19.00 7.71
CA GLN A 381 -7.86 19.86 7.32
C GLN A 381 -8.29 21.25 6.85
N THR A 382 -9.51 21.45 6.35
CA THR A 382 -10.04 22.77 5.96
C THR A 382 -10.28 23.67 7.17
N LYS A 383 -10.28 23.14 8.40
CA LYS A 383 -10.15 23.96 9.63
C LYS A 383 -8.72 24.47 9.91
N ARG A 384 -7.73 24.06 9.12
CA ARG A 384 -6.38 24.64 9.06
C ARG A 384 -6.07 24.97 7.62
N GLU A 385 -6.58 26.09 7.14
CA GLU A 385 -6.11 26.68 5.88
C GLU A 385 -4.59 26.68 5.86
N PHE A 386 -4.03 26.01 4.86
CA PHE A 386 -2.63 26.12 4.53
C PHE A 386 -2.40 27.55 4.03
N SER A 387 -2.03 28.45 4.95
CA SER A 387 -1.60 29.79 4.57
C SER A 387 -0.19 29.70 4.01
N LYS A 388 -0.08 29.90 2.69
CA LYS A 388 1.21 30.15 2.06
C LYS A 388 1.84 31.39 2.74
N PRO A 389 3.13 31.34 3.13
CA PRO A 389 3.80 32.51 3.67
C PRO A 389 3.72 33.70 2.69
N SER A 390 3.47 34.91 3.19
CA SER A 390 3.42 36.13 2.37
C SER A 390 4.77 36.51 1.76
N SER A 391 5.87 35.97 2.30
CA SER A 391 7.23 36.13 1.79
C SER A 391 7.93 34.77 1.73
N ALA A 392 8.81 34.61 0.73
CA ALA A 392 9.59 33.40 0.53
C ALA A 392 10.47 33.10 1.76
N LEU A 393 10.34 31.88 2.32
CA LEU A 393 11.18 31.47 3.44
C LEU A 393 12.63 31.24 2.99
N PRO A 394 13.64 31.73 3.73
CA PRO A 394 15.04 31.56 3.37
C PRO A 394 15.53 30.10 3.55
N GLU A 395 16.56 29.72 2.80
CA GLU A 395 17.11 28.36 2.79
C GLU A 395 17.61 27.87 4.16
N SER A 396 18.00 28.79 5.05
CA SER A 396 18.42 28.49 6.43
C SER A 396 17.33 27.76 7.22
N LEU A 397 16.06 27.97 6.87
CA LEU A 397 14.89 27.36 7.49
C LEU A 397 14.51 26.01 6.90
N PHE A 398 15.14 25.58 5.81
CA PHE A 398 14.79 24.35 5.13
C PHE A 398 15.16 23.11 5.96
N PRO A 399 14.39 22.02 5.83
CA PRO A 399 14.70 20.76 6.49
C PRO A 399 16.00 20.14 5.95
N PRO A 400 16.65 19.25 6.72
CA PRO A 400 17.89 18.57 6.30
C PRO A 400 17.79 17.91 4.93
N CYS A 401 16.67 17.24 4.64
CA CYS A 401 16.46 16.55 3.35
C CYS A 401 16.48 17.50 2.15
N ILE A 402 15.88 18.69 2.26
CA ILE A 402 15.89 19.68 1.17
C ILE A 402 17.28 20.29 1.01
N LYS A 403 17.98 20.56 2.12
CA LYS A 403 19.36 21.07 2.07
C LYS A 403 20.32 20.07 1.41
N LEU A 404 20.18 18.78 1.73
CA LEU A 404 20.95 17.72 1.11
C LEU A 404 20.63 17.58 -0.37
N ILE A 405 19.36 17.70 -0.77
CA ILE A 405 19.01 17.76 -2.19
C ILE A 405 19.72 18.95 -2.84
N LEU A 406 19.64 20.16 -2.29
CA LEU A 406 20.25 21.38 -2.83
C LEU A 406 21.79 21.34 -2.92
N ALA A 407 22.43 20.45 -2.17
CA ALA A 407 23.88 20.22 -2.25
C ALA A 407 24.30 19.41 -3.50
N GLY A 408 23.37 18.71 -4.15
CA GLY A 408 23.60 17.89 -5.34
C GLY A 408 23.36 16.40 -5.07
N LEU A 409 23.04 15.63 -6.13
CA LEU A 409 22.67 14.21 -6.04
C LEU A 409 23.30 13.35 -7.15
N LYS A 410 23.88 12.22 -6.74
CA LYS A 410 24.40 11.18 -7.64
C LYS A 410 23.29 10.36 -8.31
N ASP A 411 22.16 10.13 -7.63
CA ASP A 411 20.98 9.45 -8.17
C ASP A 411 19.69 10.08 -7.62
N GLY A 412 18.55 9.87 -8.27
CA GLY A 412 17.25 10.39 -7.85
C GLY A 412 16.94 11.81 -8.31
N ARG A 413 17.73 12.40 -9.22
CA ARG A 413 17.59 13.79 -9.69
C ARG A 413 16.18 14.13 -10.21
N LYS A 414 15.53 13.24 -10.97
CA LYS A 414 14.15 13.47 -11.46
C LYS A 414 13.13 13.57 -10.32
N ARG A 415 13.30 12.77 -9.26
CA ARG A 415 12.47 12.83 -8.04
C ARG A 415 12.76 14.13 -7.27
N ALA A 416 14.03 14.53 -7.20
CA ALA A 416 14.45 15.75 -6.54
C ALA A 416 13.87 17.02 -7.18
N VAL A 417 13.81 17.11 -8.51
CA VAL A 417 13.15 18.24 -9.21
C VAL A 417 11.69 18.36 -8.77
N PHE A 418 10.95 17.25 -8.76
CA PHE A 418 9.55 17.24 -8.32
C PHE A 418 9.41 17.69 -6.85
N ILE A 419 10.29 17.21 -5.96
CA ILE A 419 10.30 17.60 -4.54
C ILE A 419 10.59 19.09 -4.38
N LEU A 420 11.62 19.61 -5.05
CA LEU A 420 12.05 21.01 -4.95
C LEU A 420 10.98 21.97 -5.46
N ILE A 421 10.36 21.70 -6.62
CA ILE A 421 9.30 22.56 -7.18
C ILE A 421 8.14 22.68 -6.19
N ASN A 422 7.63 21.55 -5.69
CA ASN A 422 6.48 21.54 -4.80
C ASN A 422 6.80 22.14 -3.41
N PHE A 423 7.99 21.87 -2.88
CA PHE A 423 8.43 22.45 -1.61
C PHE A 423 8.61 23.97 -1.71
N LEU A 424 9.41 24.45 -2.68
CA LEU A 424 9.72 25.88 -2.83
C LEU A 424 8.47 26.72 -3.08
N ARG A 425 7.55 26.24 -3.92
CA ARG A 425 6.23 26.89 -4.12
C ARG A 425 5.46 27.00 -2.81
N SER A 426 5.43 25.93 -2.03
CA SER A 426 4.71 25.86 -0.75
C SER A 426 5.31 26.78 0.32
N VAL A 427 6.61 27.11 0.24
CA VAL A 427 7.28 28.04 1.17
C VAL A 427 7.42 29.47 0.62
N GLY A 428 6.65 29.83 -0.41
CA GLY A 428 6.52 31.22 -0.85
C GLY A 428 7.42 31.65 -2.02
N TRP A 429 8.20 30.75 -2.63
CA TRP A 429 9.10 31.12 -3.74
C TRP A 429 8.33 31.27 -5.06
N GLY A 430 8.72 32.29 -5.84
CA GLY A 430 8.21 32.54 -7.19
C GLY A 430 8.85 31.63 -8.25
N TYR A 431 8.20 31.51 -9.41
CA TYR A 431 8.67 30.63 -10.49
C TYR A 431 10.07 30.97 -11.00
N GLU A 432 10.40 32.26 -11.14
CA GLU A 432 11.73 32.71 -11.57
C GLU A 432 12.82 32.32 -10.56
N GLN A 433 12.53 32.43 -9.27
CA GLN A 433 13.45 32.01 -8.22
C GLN A 433 13.66 30.50 -8.22
N ILE A 434 12.58 29.74 -8.43
CA ILE A 434 12.63 28.27 -8.51
C ILE A 434 13.44 27.84 -9.74
N GLU A 435 13.21 28.46 -10.89
CA GLU A 435 13.96 28.20 -12.13
C GLU A 435 15.46 28.45 -11.93
N GLY A 436 15.82 29.60 -11.35
CA GLY A 436 17.20 29.94 -11.03
C GLY A 436 17.84 28.94 -10.05
N THR A 437 17.11 28.51 -9.02
CA THR A 437 17.58 27.51 -8.06
C THR A 437 17.77 26.14 -8.70
N LEU A 438 16.82 25.69 -9.53
CA LEU A 438 16.92 24.40 -10.23
C LEU A 438 18.09 24.38 -11.20
N LYS A 439 18.34 25.48 -11.93
CA LYS A 439 19.49 25.60 -12.81
C LYS A 439 20.81 25.45 -12.05
N LYS A 440 21.00 26.26 -11.00
CA LYS A 440 22.19 26.19 -10.13
C LYS A 440 22.35 24.83 -9.45
N TRP A 441 21.26 24.22 -9.04
CA TRP A 441 21.27 22.89 -8.43
C TRP A 441 21.67 21.81 -9.45
N ASN A 442 21.17 21.91 -10.68
CA ASN A 442 21.47 20.93 -11.74
C ASN A 442 22.97 20.92 -12.11
N GLU A 443 23.60 22.10 -12.11
CA GLU A 443 25.04 22.29 -12.32
C GLU A 443 25.91 21.66 -11.22
N LYS A 444 25.39 21.50 -9.99
CA LYS A 444 26.11 20.86 -8.87
C LYS A 444 26.08 19.34 -8.91
N ASN A 445 25.25 18.74 -9.75
CA ASN A 445 25.12 17.30 -9.82
C ASN A 445 26.30 16.69 -10.59
N PRO A 446 26.83 15.51 -10.19
CA PRO A 446 27.89 14.82 -10.94
C PRO A 446 27.52 14.54 -12.41
N GLU A 447 26.23 14.35 -12.68
CA GLU A 447 25.68 14.24 -14.03
C GLU A 447 24.41 15.12 -14.10
N PRO A 448 24.42 16.23 -14.85
CA PRO A 448 23.27 17.12 -14.94
C PRO A 448 22.11 16.47 -15.71
N LEU A 449 20.88 16.75 -15.29
CA LEU A 449 19.69 16.40 -16.08
C LEU A 449 19.62 17.26 -17.34
N LYS A 450 19.19 16.68 -18.46
CA LYS A 450 18.86 17.44 -19.67
C LYS A 450 17.79 18.48 -19.36
N ASP A 451 17.95 19.70 -19.89
CA ASP A 451 17.09 20.84 -19.57
C ASP A 451 15.61 20.61 -19.81
N VAL A 452 15.29 19.88 -20.89
CA VAL A 452 13.92 19.49 -21.24
C VAL A 452 13.19 18.79 -20.08
N HIS A 453 13.89 18.00 -19.26
CA HIS A 453 13.27 17.21 -18.19
C HIS A 453 12.83 18.07 -17.00
N TRP A 454 13.63 19.04 -16.57
CA TRP A 454 13.28 19.86 -15.41
C TRP A 454 12.45 21.08 -15.82
N ILE A 455 12.71 21.68 -16.99
CA ILE A 455 11.88 22.75 -17.56
C ILE A 455 10.46 22.26 -17.84
N GLY A 456 10.32 21.04 -18.40
CA GLY A 456 9.02 20.44 -18.66
C GLY A 456 8.17 20.26 -17.39
N GLN A 457 8.80 19.79 -16.30
CA GLN A 457 8.11 19.68 -15.01
C GLN A 457 7.72 21.04 -14.44
N LEU A 458 8.58 22.05 -14.52
CA LEU A 458 8.27 23.40 -14.04
C LEU A 458 7.10 24.03 -14.81
N ARG A 459 7.08 23.88 -16.15
CA ARG A 459 5.99 24.35 -17.01
C ARG A 459 4.66 23.67 -16.68
N TYR A 460 4.67 22.35 -16.48
CA TYR A 460 3.47 21.61 -16.05
C TYR A 460 2.90 22.20 -14.74
N HIS A 461 3.76 22.45 -13.75
CA HIS A 461 3.34 23.03 -12.47
C HIS A 461 2.84 24.48 -12.57
N LYS A 462 3.31 25.25 -13.56
CA LYS A 462 2.86 26.62 -13.84
C LYS A 462 1.42 26.67 -14.40
N ILE A 463 1.01 25.63 -15.14
CA ILE A 463 -0.32 25.51 -15.74
C ILE A 463 -1.36 25.03 -14.71
N GLN A 464 -0.94 24.26 -13.72
CA GLN A 464 -1.82 23.72 -12.69
C GLN A 464 -2.33 24.80 -11.72
N LYS A 465 -3.65 24.94 -11.59
CA LYS A 465 -4.29 25.93 -10.69
C LYS A 465 -4.17 25.59 -9.19
N LYS A 466 -3.82 24.36 -8.84
CA LYS A 466 -3.73 23.89 -7.45
C LYS A 466 -2.27 23.87 -6.99
N ASP A 467 -2.00 24.50 -5.84
CA ASP A 467 -0.72 24.34 -5.14
C ASP A 467 -0.63 22.92 -4.57
N LEU A 468 0.29 22.12 -5.09
CA LEU A 468 0.58 20.78 -4.60
C LEU A 468 1.66 20.85 -3.52
N LEU A 469 1.45 20.14 -2.42
CA LEU A 469 2.47 19.94 -1.40
C LEU A 469 3.52 18.94 -1.90
N PRO A 470 4.78 19.04 -1.46
CA PRO A 470 5.77 18.00 -1.73
C PRO A 470 5.35 16.69 -1.03
N PRO A 471 5.90 15.53 -1.45
CA PRO A 471 5.61 14.25 -0.82
C PRO A 471 5.84 14.24 0.70
N ASN A 472 5.05 13.45 1.42
CA ASN A 472 5.24 13.26 2.87
C ASN A 472 6.51 12.46 3.16
N CYS A 473 7.15 12.75 4.31
CA CYS A 473 8.39 12.11 4.73
C CYS A 473 8.25 10.59 4.96
N VAL A 474 7.02 10.11 5.22
CA VAL A 474 6.70 8.68 5.44
C VAL A 474 6.86 7.84 4.17
N SER A 475 6.74 8.47 3.00
CA SER A 475 6.86 7.79 1.71
C SER A 475 8.32 7.48 1.39
N LYS A 476 8.76 6.24 1.69
CA LYS A 476 10.16 5.78 1.56
C LYS A 476 10.77 6.08 0.17
N GLN A 477 9.97 5.97 -0.88
CA GLN A 477 10.37 6.23 -2.28
C GLN A 477 10.86 7.64 -2.61
N TYR A 478 10.57 8.65 -1.78
CA TYR A 478 10.90 10.04 -2.11
C TYR A 478 12.15 10.57 -1.42
N TYR A 479 12.37 10.27 -0.13
CA TYR A 479 13.50 10.82 0.62
C TYR A 479 14.47 9.75 1.13
N VAL A 480 13.96 8.57 1.50
CA VAL A 480 14.78 7.48 2.07
C VAL A 480 15.56 6.79 0.96
N GLU A 481 14.88 6.38 -0.11
CA GLU A 481 15.51 5.64 -1.22
C GLU A 481 16.52 6.45 -2.03
N ILE A 482 16.40 7.78 -2.07
CA ILE A 482 17.42 8.64 -2.71
C ILE A 482 18.52 9.09 -1.74
N GLY A 483 18.52 8.57 -0.51
CA GLY A 483 19.59 8.80 0.47
C GLY A 483 19.64 10.20 1.10
N VAL A 484 18.54 10.96 1.10
CA VAL A 484 18.52 12.34 1.64
C VAL A 484 17.81 12.47 2.99
N CYS A 485 17.21 11.39 3.51
CA CYS A 485 16.49 11.41 4.78
C CYS A 485 17.43 11.25 5.98
N HIS A 486 17.94 12.37 6.50
CA HIS A 486 18.72 12.45 7.73
C HIS A 486 17.97 13.29 8.78
N PRO A 487 17.05 12.69 9.56
CA PRO A 487 16.13 13.44 10.41
C PRO A 487 16.81 14.06 11.63
N ASP A 488 16.41 15.27 11.98
CA ASP A 488 16.75 15.93 13.24
C ASP A 488 15.59 15.82 14.26
N SER A 489 15.73 16.47 15.42
CA SER A 489 14.71 16.46 16.48
C SER A 489 13.37 17.11 16.09
N LEU A 490 13.36 18.00 15.10
CA LEU A 490 12.15 18.64 14.57
C LEU A 490 11.47 17.76 13.51
N CYS A 491 12.23 16.97 12.75
CA CYS A 491 11.71 16.00 11.80
C CYS A 491 10.77 14.96 12.46
N ALA A 492 11.04 14.56 13.71
CA ALA A 492 10.18 13.64 14.45
C ALA A 492 8.76 14.17 14.72
N LYS A 493 8.55 15.49 14.61
CA LYS A 493 7.29 16.17 14.97
C LYS A 493 6.49 16.63 13.75
N ILE A 494 6.89 16.28 12.53
CA ILE A 494 6.27 16.73 11.28
C ILE A 494 6.03 15.56 10.31
N LYS A 495 4.97 15.65 9.49
CA LYS A 495 4.66 14.65 8.45
C LYS A 495 5.15 15.07 7.06
N ASN A 496 5.24 16.38 6.81
CA ASN A 496 5.59 16.96 5.51
C ASN A 496 6.73 17.98 5.69
N PRO A 497 7.72 18.05 4.80
CA PRO A 497 8.85 18.97 4.94
C PRO A 497 8.45 20.45 4.97
N VAL A 498 7.31 20.84 4.39
CA VAL A 498 6.82 22.23 4.47
C VAL A 498 6.53 22.63 5.92
N ASN A 499 5.94 21.73 6.70
CA ASN A 499 5.65 21.97 8.12
C ASN A 499 6.93 22.20 8.94
N TYR A 500 8.06 21.64 8.52
CA TYR A 500 9.35 21.92 9.16
C TYR A 500 9.71 23.40 9.01
N ALA A 501 9.75 23.88 7.76
CA ALA A 501 10.15 25.25 7.44
C ALA A 501 9.21 26.28 8.09
N GLN A 502 7.89 26.03 8.02
CA GLN A 502 6.90 26.89 8.65
C GLN A 502 7.01 26.92 10.19
N ARG A 503 7.22 25.77 10.84
CA ARG A 503 7.40 25.73 12.30
C ARG A 503 8.66 26.46 12.73
N LYS A 504 9.75 26.32 11.99
CA LYS A 504 11.01 27.00 12.26
C LYS A 504 10.87 28.51 12.08
N ALA A 505 10.19 28.96 11.02
CA ALA A 505 9.86 30.37 10.81
C ALA A 505 9.01 30.95 11.96
N HIS A 506 7.96 30.22 12.36
CA HIS A 506 7.08 30.64 13.46
C HIS A 506 7.81 30.71 14.81
N PHE A 507 8.76 29.80 15.06
CA PHE A 507 9.58 29.83 16.27
C PHE A 507 10.47 31.09 16.33
N LEU A 508 11.17 31.40 15.24
CA LEU A 508 12.00 32.61 15.15
C LEU A 508 11.19 33.90 15.30
N GLN A 509 10.02 33.98 14.68
CA GLN A 509 9.12 35.14 14.84
C GLN A 509 8.64 35.32 16.29
N ARG A 510 8.48 34.24 17.07
CA ARG A 510 8.14 34.32 18.49
C ARG A 510 9.33 34.78 19.34
N GLU A 511 10.54 34.33 19.02
CA GLU A 511 11.77 34.76 19.70
C GLU A 511 12.08 36.25 19.42
N GLU A 512 11.88 36.73 18.20
CA GLU A 512 12.01 38.14 17.84
C GLU A 512 10.96 39.03 18.54
N LYS A 513 9.71 38.57 18.66
CA LYS A 513 8.66 39.29 19.41
C LYS A 513 8.93 39.30 20.91
N SER A 514 9.48 38.21 21.46
CA SER A 514 9.90 38.08 22.85
C SER A 514 11.09 39.00 23.16
N SER A 515 12.09 39.07 22.27
CA SER A 515 13.27 39.93 22.44
C SER A 515 12.97 41.41 22.24
N ARG A 516 12.06 41.78 21.33
CA ARG A 516 11.55 43.17 21.19
C ARG A 516 10.76 43.63 22.41
N ARG A 517 9.94 42.76 23.02
CA ARG A 517 9.24 43.07 24.30
C ARG A 517 10.19 43.28 25.48
N LYS A 518 11.39 42.71 25.45
CA LYS A 518 12.41 42.89 26.50
C LYS A 518 13.32 44.12 26.29
N LYS A 519 13.30 44.75 25.11
CA LYS A 519 14.16 45.91 24.78
C LYS A 519 13.48 47.28 24.92
N SER A 520 12.24 47.35 25.41
CA SER A 520 11.60 48.62 25.77
C SER A 520 11.47 48.77 27.30
N PRO A 521 12.44 49.44 27.94
CA PRO A 521 12.10 50.32 29.05
C PRO A 521 12.78 51.70 28.98
N SER A 522 12.02 52.71 29.42
CA SER A 522 12.42 54.03 29.95
C SER A 522 12.78 55.16 28.97
N GLN A 523 11.86 56.12 28.88
CA GLN A 523 12.01 57.58 29.02
C GLN A 523 10.60 58.17 28.81
N SER A 524 9.99 58.99 29.64
CA SER A 524 10.46 59.81 30.76
C SER A 524 9.22 60.21 31.58
N GLN A 525 9.26 60.04 32.90
CA GLN A 525 8.43 60.82 33.81
C GLN A 525 9.03 62.22 33.90
N THR A 526 8.27 63.24 33.52
CA THR A 526 8.44 64.58 34.10
C THR A 526 7.07 65.12 34.50
N ILE A 527 7.09 65.76 35.64
CA ILE A 527 6.02 66.13 36.57
C ILE A 527 5.35 67.46 36.13
N GLN A 528 4.13 67.71 36.67
CA GLN A 528 3.36 68.98 36.69
C GLN A 528 2.61 69.32 35.37
N THR A 529 1.35 69.79 35.32
CA THR A 529 0.50 70.51 36.28
C THR A 529 -0.98 70.48 35.83
N ARG A 530 -1.88 70.83 36.77
CA ARG A 530 -3.35 70.95 36.69
C ARG A 530 -3.91 71.91 35.61
N LYS A 531 -5.25 71.77 35.43
CA LYS A 531 -6.27 72.73 34.91
C LYS A 531 -6.34 72.85 33.38
N THR A 532 -7.46 73.07 32.69
CA THR A 532 -8.93 73.13 32.85
C THR A 532 -9.47 73.37 31.42
N ASP A 533 -10.76 73.09 31.16
CA ASP A 533 -11.57 73.67 30.06
C ASP A 533 -11.18 73.25 28.61
N THR A 534 -12.04 73.03 27.61
CA THR A 534 -13.38 73.54 27.30
C THR A 534 -14.01 72.72 26.14
N ILE A 535 -15.32 72.93 26.01
CA ILE A 535 -16.38 72.45 25.11
C ILE A 535 -16.11 72.61 23.57
N PRO A 536 -16.87 71.90 22.68
CA PRO A 536 -16.67 71.78 21.22
C PRO A 536 -17.40 72.89 20.44
N PRO A 537 -17.46 72.87 19.08
CA PRO A 537 -18.63 72.30 18.37
C PRO A 537 -18.29 71.67 16.99
N GLU A 538 -19.01 70.66 16.50
CA GLU A 538 -20.24 70.75 15.68
C GLU A 538 -20.21 71.73 14.49
N THR A 539 -20.53 71.16 13.30
CA THR A 539 -21.27 71.69 12.13
C THR A 539 -20.67 71.02 10.87
N GLY A 540 -21.40 70.47 9.91
CA GLY A 540 -22.83 70.39 9.64
C GLY A 540 -22.99 70.25 8.12
N LYS A 541 -24.01 69.48 7.69
CA LYS A 541 -24.77 69.66 6.42
C LYS A 541 -23.97 69.41 5.11
N THR A 542 -24.48 68.88 4.00
CA THR A 542 -25.85 68.64 3.51
C THR A 542 -25.75 67.83 2.20
N GLU A 543 -26.71 66.92 2.03
CA GLU A 543 -27.54 66.70 0.82
C GLU A 543 -27.02 66.16 -0.54
N LYS A 544 -27.74 65.09 -0.94
CA LYS A 544 -28.47 64.88 -2.22
C LYS A 544 -27.67 64.53 -3.49
N ASN A 545 -27.91 63.31 -4.00
CA ASN A 545 -29.00 62.95 -4.92
C ASN A 545 -28.63 62.02 -6.10
N LYS A 546 -29.63 61.21 -6.50
CA LYS A 546 -29.83 60.45 -7.76
C LYS A 546 -29.05 59.14 -7.89
N LEU A 547 -29.64 57.94 -7.79
CA LEU A 547 -30.83 57.33 -8.43
C LEU A 547 -30.71 57.16 -9.96
N ASN A 548 -30.43 55.92 -10.40
CA ASN A 548 -31.05 55.18 -11.53
C ASN A 548 -30.39 53.77 -11.56
N LYS A 549 -31.06 52.66 -11.20
CA LYS A 549 -32.13 51.87 -11.83
C LYS A 549 -31.77 51.19 -13.17
N LEU A 550 -31.84 49.85 -13.11
CA LEU A 550 -32.27 48.86 -14.14
C LEU A 550 -31.26 48.65 -15.28
N THR A 551 -30.97 47.46 -15.81
CA THR A 551 -31.65 46.14 -16.00
C THR A 551 -30.53 45.24 -16.57
N GLU A 552 -30.40 43.94 -16.35
CA GLU A 552 -31.30 42.79 -16.47
C GLU A 552 -30.70 41.61 -15.68
#